data_AF-A0A6I9Z2W4-F1
#
_entry.id   AF-A0A6I9Z2W4-F1
#
_cell.length_a   1.000
_cell.length_b   1.000
_cell.length_c   1.000
_cell.angle_alpha   90.00
_cell.angle_beta   90.00
_cell.angle_gamma   90.00
#
_symmetry.space_group_name_H-M   'P 1'
#
loop_
_entity.id
_entity.type
_entity.pdbx_description
1 polymer ?
#
loop_
_entity_poly.entity_id
_entity_poly.type
_entity_poly.pdbx_seq_one_letter_code
_entity_poly.pdbx_strand_id
1 'polypeptide(L)'
;MSLCHGVGYSEMRLPNLLGHDTMKEALQQAASWVPLLTKQCHRETKKFLCSLFAPVCISQVEEPIFPCRSLCEAVRDSCLPVMAAFGFPWPEMLNCSRFPGGNELCIPPVGPEDQEQPPREALKMTIKSFSGVGGDLKVIPELRGRTLYKQASWSEEERKKPVLWLPEGEACSCEELAEGPGTVVLAMGHRLSNRLVLSWVRRWKHGEKELKRFSRAVRKLQC
;
A
#
# COMPACT_ATOMS: atom_id res chain seq x y z
N MET A 1 21.25 -7.20 8.35
CA MET A 1 20.35 -6.60 9.36
C MET A 1 18.90 -6.88 8.99
N SER A 2 18.16 -7.67 9.78
CA SER A 2 16.79 -8.13 9.43
C SER A 2 15.79 -6.97 9.26
N LEU A 3 15.85 -5.98 10.15
CA LEU A 3 15.00 -4.77 10.08
C LEU A 3 15.08 -4.07 8.72
N CYS A 4 16.29 -3.99 8.15
CA CYS A 4 16.59 -3.19 6.95
C CYS A 4 16.97 -4.03 5.74
N HIS A 5 16.58 -5.30 5.71
CA HIS A 5 16.81 -6.12 4.52
C HIS A 5 15.92 -5.65 3.35
N GLY A 6 16.47 -5.45 2.15
CA GLY A 6 15.68 -5.10 0.96
C GLY A 6 15.13 -3.67 0.95
N VAL A 7 15.85 -2.71 1.54
CA VAL A 7 15.49 -1.27 1.54
C VAL A 7 16.07 -0.49 0.36
N GLY A 8 16.73 -1.15 -0.58
CA GLY A 8 17.24 -0.55 -1.82
C GLY A 8 18.72 -0.17 -1.83
N TYR A 9 19.45 -0.43 -0.74
CA TYR A 9 20.90 -0.26 -0.65
C TYR A 9 21.54 -1.35 0.20
N SER A 10 22.85 -1.54 0.03
CA SER A 10 23.65 -2.57 0.72
C SER A 10 24.66 -2.01 1.73
N GLU A 11 24.94 -0.71 1.67
CA GLU A 11 25.96 -0.05 2.50
C GLU A 11 25.34 1.05 3.37
N MET A 12 25.79 1.15 4.61
CA MET A 12 25.34 2.15 5.58
C MET A 12 26.52 2.84 6.26
N ARG A 13 26.28 4.04 6.80
CA ARG A 13 27.28 4.76 7.60
C ARG A 13 27.22 4.39 9.08
N LEU A 14 28.38 4.43 9.74
CA LEU A 14 28.54 4.40 11.19
C LEU A 14 29.35 5.63 11.66
N PRO A 15 29.08 6.20 12.84
CA PRO A 15 27.95 5.88 13.71
C PRO A 15 26.61 6.15 13.05
N ASN A 16 25.60 5.34 13.36
CA ASN A 16 24.24 5.58 12.84
C ASN A 16 23.57 6.74 13.59
N LEU A 17 22.38 7.16 13.15
CA LEU A 17 21.71 8.34 13.71
C LEU A 17 21.17 8.16 15.14
N LEU A 18 21.35 6.96 15.71
CA LEU A 18 21.04 6.63 17.09
C LEU A 18 22.29 6.51 17.96
N GLY A 19 23.48 6.79 17.42
CA GLY A 19 24.74 6.78 18.15
C GLY A 19 25.35 5.40 18.35
N HIS A 20 24.97 4.39 17.54
CA HIS A 20 25.64 3.10 17.57
C HIS A 20 26.92 3.18 16.72
N ASP A 21 28.07 2.90 17.32
CA ASP A 21 29.39 2.99 16.68
C ASP A 21 29.77 1.71 15.94
N THR A 22 29.14 0.59 16.31
CA THR A 22 29.46 -0.71 15.73
C THR A 22 28.25 -1.37 15.06
N MET A 23 28.52 -2.17 14.03
CA MET A 23 27.49 -3.00 13.39
C MET A 23 26.83 -3.95 14.39
N LYS A 24 27.57 -4.45 15.38
CA LYS A 24 27.04 -5.37 16.40
C LYS A 24 25.97 -4.70 17.24
N GLU A 25 26.23 -3.49 17.73
CA GLU A 25 25.26 -2.70 18.50
C GLU A 25 24.01 -2.36 17.67
N ALA A 26 24.23 -1.87 16.44
CA ALA A 26 23.14 -1.54 15.53
C ALA A 26 22.24 -2.75 15.24
N LEU A 27 22.83 -3.93 14.98
CA LEU A 27 22.11 -5.18 14.76
C LEU A 27 21.30 -5.60 15.98
N GLN A 28 21.91 -5.56 17.16
CA GLN A 28 21.29 -5.98 18.41
C GLN A 28 20.09 -5.10 18.75
N GLN A 29 20.23 -3.78 18.68
CA GLN A 29 19.16 -2.84 19.02
C GLN A 29 18.05 -2.84 17.97
N ALA A 30 18.40 -2.96 16.68
CA ALA A 30 17.42 -3.03 15.61
C ALA A 30 16.54 -4.28 15.65
N ALA A 31 17.05 -5.40 16.18
CA ALA A 31 16.28 -6.64 16.29
C ALA A 31 14.99 -6.46 17.12
N SER A 32 15.04 -5.62 18.17
CA SER A 32 13.89 -5.29 19.03
C SER A 32 12.75 -4.58 18.29
N TRP A 33 13.02 -4.01 17.11
CA TRP A 33 12.04 -3.29 16.28
C TRP A 33 11.36 -4.16 15.22
N VAL A 34 11.88 -5.36 14.95
CA VAL A 34 11.30 -6.29 13.96
C VAL A 34 9.84 -6.64 14.28
N PRO A 35 9.44 -6.90 15.54
CA PRO A 35 8.03 -7.14 15.87
C PRO A 35 7.08 -5.99 15.51
N LEU A 36 7.54 -4.73 15.55
CA LEU A 36 6.71 -3.60 15.11
C LEU A 36 6.47 -3.62 13.60
N LEU A 37 7.48 -4.03 12.81
CA LEU A 37 7.31 -4.20 11.36
C LEU A 37 6.28 -5.27 11.02
N THR A 38 6.21 -6.36 11.78
CA THR A 38 5.23 -7.43 11.52
C THR A 38 3.79 -7.00 11.79
N LYS A 39 3.58 -5.99 12.66
CA LYS A 39 2.27 -5.39 12.91
C LYS A 39 1.77 -4.51 11.77
N GLN A 40 2.66 -4.06 10.87
CA GLN A 40 2.32 -3.27 9.68
C GLN A 40 1.44 -2.05 9.99
N CYS A 41 1.70 -1.39 11.12
CA CYS A 41 0.96 -0.21 11.56
C CYS A 41 1.05 0.97 10.59
N HIS A 42 2.18 1.11 9.88
CA HIS A 42 2.34 2.07 8.80
C HIS A 42 3.20 1.47 7.67
N ARG A 43 2.90 1.84 6.42
CA ARG A 43 3.63 1.32 5.25
C ARG A 43 5.10 1.77 5.22
N GLU A 44 5.38 2.96 5.75
CA GLU A 44 6.72 3.56 5.77
C GLU A 44 7.49 3.30 7.08
N THR A 45 6.98 2.46 8.00
CA THR A 45 7.67 2.17 9.28
C THR A 45 9.09 1.66 9.03
N LYS A 46 9.26 0.77 8.06
CA LYS A 46 10.58 0.23 7.69
C LYS A 46 11.53 1.30 7.16
N LYS A 47 11.04 2.15 6.26
CA LYS A 47 11.81 3.28 5.70
C LYS A 47 12.26 4.23 6.80
N PHE A 48 11.35 4.63 7.68
CA PHE A 48 11.64 5.51 8.81
C PHE A 48 12.69 4.90 9.75
N LEU A 49 12.48 3.66 10.24
CA LEU A 49 13.43 3.04 11.16
C LEU A 49 14.80 2.80 10.53
N CYS A 50 14.85 2.42 9.25
CA CYS A 50 16.10 2.18 8.55
C CYS A 50 16.86 3.46 8.23
N SER A 51 16.18 4.59 8.04
CA SER A 51 16.86 5.89 7.94
C SER A 51 17.69 6.20 9.20
N LEU A 52 17.28 5.69 10.37
CA LEU A 52 17.95 5.93 11.64
C LEU A 52 18.98 4.86 11.99
N PHE A 53 18.60 3.59 11.88
CA PHE A 53 19.46 2.47 12.25
C PHE A 53 20.49 2.10 11.18
N ALA A 54 20.17 2.31 9.91
CA ALA A 54 21.01 1.96 8.77
C ALA A 54 21.06 3.10 7.73
N PRO A 55 21.41 4.34 8.11
CA PRO A 55 21.46 5.46 7.19
C PRO A 55 22.34 5.15 5.98
N VAL A 56 21.85 5.48 4.78
CA VAL A 56 22.56 5.24 3.51
C VAL A 56 23.93 5.94 3.50
N CYS A 57 24.94 5.26 2.97
CA CYS A 57 26.24 5.86 2.71
C CYS A 57 26.21 6.54 1.33
N ILE A 58 26.35 7.87 1.28
CA ILE A 58 26.41 8.64 0.02
C ILE A 58 27.77 9.34 -0.03
N SER A 59 28.64 8.93 -0.94
CA SER A 59 30.04 9.41 -1.00
C SER A 59 30.19 10.93 -1.22
N GLN A 60 29.13 11.60 -1.69
CA GLN A 60 29.12 13.04 -1.98
C GLN A 60 28.48 13.88 -0.86
N VAL A 61 27.94 13.26 0.19
CA VAL A 61 27.25 13.96 1.29
C VAL A 61 27.87 13.53 2.62
N GLU A 62 28.65 14.42 3.23
CA GLU A 62 29.31 14.17 4.52
C GLU A 62 28.31 14.16 5.69
N GLU A 63 27.34 15.09 5.66
CA GLU A 63 26.29 15.19 6.67
C GLU A 63 25.24 14.08 6.52
N PRO A 64 24.75 13.48 7.62
CA PRO A 64 23.73 12.46 7.52
C PRO A 64 22.38 13.07 7.15
N ILE A 65 21.65 12.39 6.26
CA ILE A 65 20.29 12.79 5.89
C ILE A 65 19.31 12.18 6.90
N PHE A 66 18.63 13.03 7.65
CA PHE A 66 17.60 12.63 8.61
C PHE A 66 16.24 12.38 7.91
N PRO A 67 15.33 11.59 8.51
CA PRO A 67 13.93 11.58 8.08
C PRO A 67 13.31 12.95 8.32
N CYS A 68 12.39 13.38 7.45
CA CYS A 68 11.62 14.58 7.71
C CYS A 68 10.68 14.39 8.91
N ARG A 69 10.38 15.47 9.63
CA ARG A 69 9.43 15.48 10.75
C ARG A 69 8.08 14.89 10.36
N SER A 70 7.58 15.23 9.18
CA SER A 70 6.31 14.72 8.64
C SER A 70 6.30 13.20 8.46
N LEU A 71 7.41 12.58 8.04
CA LEU A 71 7.53 11.12 7.96
C LEU A 71 7.51 10.49 9.36
N CYS A 72 8.23 11.08 10.31
CA CYS A 72 8.21 10.61 11.70
C CYS A 72 6.81 10.66 12.30
N GLU A 73 6.12 11.80 12.16
CA GLU A 73 4.78 12.01 12.72
C GLU A 73 3.77 11.02 12.12
N ALA A 74 3.78 10.83 10.80
CA ALA A 74 2.91 9.86 10.14
C ALA A 74 3.11 8.42 10.67
N VAL A 75 4.37 7.99 10.85
CA VAL A 75 4.68 6.68 11.40
C VAL A 75 4.32 6.60 12.89
N ARG A 76 4.66 7.62 13.68
CA ARG A 76 4.34 7.70 15.11
C ARG A 76 2.84 7.59 15.33
N ASP A 77 2.04 8.40 14.65
CA ASP A 77 0.60 8.49 14.88
C ASP A 77 -0.10 7.16 14.54
N SER A 78 0.42 6.45 13.54
CA SER A 78 -0.10 5.13 13.14
C SER A 78 0.37 3.99 14.05
N CYS A 79 1.61 4.05 14.55
CA CYS A 79 2.24 2.95 15.29
C CYS A 79 2.19 3.11 16.82
N LEU A 80 2.04 4.32 17.35
CA LEU A 80 1.94 4.58 18.77
C LEU A 80 0.76 3.84 19.43
N PRO A 81 -0.47 3.83 18.86
CA PRO A 81 -1.57 3.05 19.44
C PRO A 81 -1.24 1.55 19.52
N VAL A 82 -0.54 1.02 18.51
CA VAL A 82 -0.10 -0.38 18.48
C VAL A 82 0.94 -0.64 19.57
N MET A 83 1.95 0.23 19.73
CA MET A 83 2.96 0.09 20.78
C MET A 83 2.35 0.20 22.18
N ALA A 84 1.45 1.17 22.37
CA ALA A 84 0.77 1.42 23.64
C ALA A 84 -0.08 0.21 24.07
N ALA A 85 -0.71 -0.49 23.12
CA ALA A 85 -1.46 -1.72 23.39
C ALA A 85 -0.58 -2.85 23.98
N PHE A 86 0.74 -2.80 23.78
CA PHE A 86 1.72 -3.71 24.39
C PHE A 86 2.51 -3.06 25.54
N GLY A 87 2.08 -1.89 26.04
CA GLY A 87 2.72 -1.22 27.17
C GLY A 87 3.98 -0.43 26.84
N PHE A 88 4.26 -0.17 25.56
CA PHE A 88 5.45 0.59 25.14
C PHE A 88 5.07 2.01 24.69
N PRO A 89 5.70 3.05 25.25
CA PRO A 89 5.53 4.42 24.77
C PRO A 89 6.32 4.65 23.48
N TRP A 90 6.04 5.76 22.78
CA TRP A 90 6.94 6.24 21.73
C TRP A 90 8.24 6.73 22.37
N PRO A 91 9.42 6.19 22.03
CA PRO A 91 10.64 6.47 22.75
C PRO A 91 11.24 7.82 22.34
N GLU A 92 11.96 8.46 23.27
CA GLU A 92 12.56 9.80 23.08
C GLU A 92 13.62 9.83 21.96
N MET A 93 14.28 8.69 21.70
CA MET A 93 15.19 8.53 20.56
C MET A 93 14.50 8.74 19.21
N LEU A 94 13.17 8.61 19.14
CA LEU A 94 12.34 8.82 17.96
C LEU A 94 11.46 10.07 18.05
N ASN A 95 11.70 10.98 19.00
CA ASN A 95 10.91 12.20 19.13
C ASN A 95 10.96 13.04 17.84
N CYS A 96 9.81 13.25 17.21
CA CYS A 96 9.72 13.88 15.89
C CYS A 96 10.20 15.34 15.86
N SER A 97 10.21 16.02 17.02
CA SER A 97 10.73 17.39 17.13
C SER A 97 12.23 17.49 16.84
N ARG A 98 12.95 16.36 16.96
CA ARG A 98 14.39 16.25 16.66
C ARG A 98 14.68 16.22 15.17
N PHE A 99 13.66 16.06 14.33
CA PHE A 99 13.80 15.93 12.89
C PHE A 99 13.48 17.24 12.16
N PRO A 100 14.12 17.48 11.00
CA PRO A 100 13.91 18.67 10.18
C PRO A 100 12.46 18.77 9.70
N GLY A 101 11.89 19.98 9.82
CA GLY A 101 10.53 20.29 9.32
C GLY A 101 10.47 21.48 8.37
N GLY A 102 11.62 22.06 8.00
CA GLY A 102 11.74 23.26 7.15
C GLY A 102 12.39 22.97 5.80
N ASN A 103 13.21 23.90 5.31
CA ASN A 103 13.90 23.81 4.02
C ASN A 103 15.18 22.93 4.01
N GLU A 104 15.43 22.19 5.10
CA GLU A 104 16.58 21.30 5.22
C GLU A 104 16.35 20.01 4.43
N LEU A 105 17.41 19.47 3.83
CA LEU A 105 17.35 18.20 3.11
C LEU A 105 17.03 17.07 4.08
N CYS A 106 15.94 16.36 3.83
CA CYS A 106 15.51 15.23 4.64
C CYS A 106 14.77 14.18 3.79
N ILE A 107 14.58 12.98 4.33
CA ILE A 107 13.84 11.91 3.66
C ILE A 107 12.34 12.16 3.87
N PRO A 108 11.58 12.56 2.83
CA PRO A 108 10.17 12.88 2.97
C PRO A 108 9.33 11.61 3.11
N PRO A 109 8.07 11.71 3.57
CA PRO A 109 7.09 10.65 3.35
C PRO A 109 6.91 10.42 1.85
N VAL A 110 6.45 9.22 1.48
CA VAL A 110 6.07 8.93 0.10
C VAL A 110 4.96 9.91 -0.31
N GLY A 111 5.22 10.72 -1.34
CA GLY A 111 4.28 11.73 -1.82
C GLY A 111 2.98 11.10 -2.33
N PRO A 112 1.87 11.86 -2.43
CA PRO A 112 0.61 11.37 -2.98
C PRO A 112 0.74 10.80 -4.40
N GLU A 113 1.73 11.25 -5.17
CA GLU A 113 2.04 10.75 -6.52
C GLU A 113 2.85 9.45 -6.50
N ASP A 114 3.73 9.28 -5.51
CA ASP A 114 4.55 8.07 -5.28
C ASP A 114 3.84 7.04 -4.41
N GLN A 115 2.60 7.32 -3.98
CA GLN A 115 1.73 6.28 -3.44
C GLN A 115 1.61 5.24 -4.54
N GLU A 116 2.31 4.13 -4.37
CA GLU A 116 2.13 2.94 -5.19
C GLU A 116 0.66 2.56 -5.05
N GLN A 117 -0.13 3.07 -6.00
CA GLN A 117 -1.56 2.84 -6.05
C GLN A 117 -1.67 1.33 -6.09
N PRO A 118 -2.35 0.71 -5.12
CA PRO A 118 -2.35 -0.74 -5.02
C PRO A 118 -2.75 -1.28 -6.39
N PRO A 119 -2.00 -2.26 -6.93
CA PRO A 119 -2.00 -2.60 -8.35
C PRO A 119 -3.44 -2.69 -8.84
N ARG A 120 -3.81 -1.72 -9.69
CA ARG A 120 -5.19 -1.58 -10.12
C ARG A 120 -5.54 -2.80 -10.94
N GLU A 121 -6.43 -3.62 -10.39
CA GLU A 121 -7.00 -4.74 -11.10
C GLU A 121 -8.10 -4.20 -11.98
N ALA A 122 -8.09 -4.58 -13.25
CA ALA A 122 -9.07 -4.08 -14.20
C ALA A 122 -9.61 -5.24 -15.03
N LEU A 123 -10.94 -5.38 -15.05
CA LEU A 123 -11.61 -6.39 -15.87
C LEU A 123 -12.91 -5.88 -16.45
N LYS A 124 -13.23 -6.34 -17.67
CA LYS A 124 -14.59 -6.31 -18.20
C LYS A 124 -15.22 -7.66 -17.92
N MET A 125 -16.43 -7.64 -17.37
CA MET A 125 -17.16 -8.84 -16.97
C MET A 125 -18.66 -8.65 -17.12
N THR A 126 -19.36 -9.77 -17.28
CA THR A 126 -20.80 -9.85 -17.06
C THR A 126 -21.03 -10.24 -15.61
N ILE A 127 -21.99 -9.62 -14.94
CA ILE A 127 -22.31 -9.94 -13.55
C ILE A 127 -23.22 -11.17 -13.51
N LYS A 128 -22.84 -12.19 -12.75
CA LYS A 128 -23.62 -13.41 -12.55
C LYS A 128 -24.56 -13.29 -11.36
N SER A 129 -24.06 -12.84 -10.22
CA SER A 129 -24.86 -12.70 -9.00
C SER A 129 -24.25 -11.74 -8.00
N PHE A 130 -25.09 -11.31 -7.06
CA PHE A 130 -24.73 -10.49 -5.91
C PHE A 130 -25.20 -11.15 -4.63
N SER A 131 -24.49 -10.92 -3.53
CA SER A 131 -24.93 -11.33 -2.19
C SER A 131 -24.34 -10.40 -1.14
N GLY A 132 -25.13 -9.97 -0.17
CA GLY A 132 -24.64 -9.28 1.02
C GLY A 132 -23.95 -10.24 1.96
N VAL A 133 -22.80 -9.84 2.51
CA VAL A 133 -22.07 -10.59 3.54
C VAL A 133 -21.46 -9.59 4.53
N GLY A 134 -22.12 -9.43 5.68
CA GLY A 134 -21.60 -8.61 6.78
C GLY A 134 -21.51 -7.12 6.46
N GLY A 135 -22.45 -6.59 5.66
CA GLY A 135 -22.47 -5.19 5.22
C GLY A 135 -21.77 -4.96 3.88
N ASP A 136 -20.93 -5.91 3.44
CA ASP A 136 -20.25 -5.85 2.15
C ASP A 136 -21.08 -6.50 1.05
N LEU A 137 -21.04 -5.93 -0.16
CA LEU A 137 -21.63 -6.55 -1.33
C LEU A 137 -20.60 -7.43 -2.05
N LYS A 138 -20.86 -8.73 -2.10
CA LYS A 138 -20.08 -9.70 -2.88
C LYS A 138 -20.64 -9.77 -4.30
N VAL A 139 -19.76 -9.56 -5.28
CA VAL A 139 -20.08 -9.59 -6.72
C VAL A 139 -19.38 -10.80 -7.37
N ILE A 140 -20.17 -11.66 -8.00
CA ILE A 140 -19.69 -12.83 -8.73
C ILE A 140 -19.84 -12.59 -10.22
N PRO A 141 -18.74 -12.61 -11.01
CA PRO A 141 -18.82 -12.49 -12.45
C PRO A 141 -19.07 -13.83 -13.15
N GLU A 142 -19.58 -13.74 -14.37
CA GLU A 142 -19.56 -14.86 -15.30
C GLU A 142 -18.13 -15.21 -15.73
N LEU A 143 -17.85 -16.50 -15.86
CA LEU A 143 -16.51 -16.97 -16.24
C LEU A 143 -16.25 -16.83 -17.74
N ARG A 144 -17.29 -16.96 -18.56
CA ARG A 144 -17.21 -16.85 -20.02
C ARG A 144 -17.31 -15.38 -20.45
N GLY A 145 -16.54 -15.00 -21.45
CA GLY A 145 -16.60 -13.64 -22.03
C GLY A 145 -15.97 -12.52 -21.21
N ARG A 146 -15.39 -12.83 -20.03
CA ARG A 146 -14.61 -11.86 -19.26
C ARG A 146 -13.30 -11.50 -19.97
N THR A 147 -12.83 -10.29 -19.72
CA THR A 147 -11.56 -9.79 -20.24
C THR A 147 -10.78 -9.16 -19.10
N LEU A 148 -9.62 -9.73 -18.76
CA LEU A 148 -8.72 -9.19 -17.75
C LEU A 148 -7.75 -8.21 -18.43
N TYR A 149 -7.78 -6.94 -18.02
CA TYR A 149 -6.94 -5.87 -18.57
C TYR A 149 -5.68 -5.66 -17.74
N LYS A 150 -5.76 -5.80 -16.41
CA LYS A 150 -4.62 -5.77 -15.48
C LYS A 150 -4.91 -6.78 -14.35
N GLN A 151 -3.96 -7.67 -14.09
CA GLN A 151 -4.11 -8.85 -13.22
C GLN A 151 -2.86 -9.16 -12.38
N ALA A 152 -2.05 -8.14 -12.12
CA ALA A 152 -0.70 -8.29 -11.58
C ALA A 152 -0.68 -8.98 -10.21
N SER A 153 -1.74 -8.83 -9.42
CA SER A 153 -1.82 -9.42 -8.08
C SER A 153 -2.86 -10.53 -7.94
N TRP A 154 -3.41 -11.05 -9.05
CA TRP A 154 -4.36 -12.17 -9.02
C TRP A 154 -3.65 -13.51 -8.84
N SER A 155 -4.14 -14.33 -7.91
CA SER A 155 -3.76 -15.74 -7.82
C SER A 155 -4.29 -16.55 -9.01
N GLU A 156 -3.74 -17.75 -9.23
CA GLU A 156 -4.27 -18.66 -10.26
C GLU A 156 -5.73 -19.03 -10.02
N GLU A 157 -6.12 -19.18 -8.75
CA GLU A 157 -7.49 -19.51 -8.37
C GLU A 157 -8.44 -18.35 -8.64
N GLU A 158 -8.04 -17.12 -8.32
CA GLU A 158 -8.83 -15.92 -8.60
C GLU A 158 -8.98 -15.68 -10.11
N ARG A 159 -7.95 -15.98 -10.90
CA ARG A 159 -8.05 -15.95 -12.36
C ARG A 159 -9.07 -16.94 -12.87
N LYS A 160 -9.23 -18.10 -12.23
CA LYS A 160 -10.24 -19.09 -12.60
C LYS A 160 -11.63 -18.66 -12.10
N LYS A 161 -11.76 -18.27 -10.84
CA LYS A 161 -13.01 -17.97 -10.14
C LYS A 161 -12.90 -16.67 -9.30
N PRO A 162 -12.99 -15.49 -9.92
CA PRO A 162 -12.87 -14.24 -9.18
C PRO A 162 -14.07 -13.99 -8.27
N VAL A 163 -13.79 -13.41 -7.11
CA VAL A 163 -14.78 -12.89 -6.19
C VAL A 163 -14.40 -11.44 -5.89
N LEU A 164 -15.32 -10.53 -6.19
CA LEU A 164 -15.11 -9.09 -6.05
C LEU A 164 -15.99 -8.58 -4.90
N TRP A 165 -15.51 -7.57 -4.21
CA TRP A 165 -16.14 -7.06 -3.00
C TRP A 165 -16.33 -5.55 -3.11
N LEU A 166 -17.48 -5.06 -2.67
CA LEU A 166 -17.74 -3.65 -2.46
C LEU A 166 -17.99 -3.45 -0.95
N PRO A 167 -17.03 -2.88 -0.21
CA PRO A 167 -17.18 -2.59 1.20
C PRO A 167 -18.39 -1.71 1.46
N GLU A 168 -19.17 -2.03 2.50
CA GLU A 168 -20.41 -1.30 2.84
C GLU A 168 -21.43 -1.25 1.68
N GLY A 169 -21.24 -2.12 0.68
CA GLY A 169 -21.97 -2.10 -0.58
C GLY A 169 -23.42 -2.56 -0.47
N GLU A 170 -23.82 -3.18 0.63
CA GLU A 170 -25.23 -3.54 0.88
C GLU A 170 -26.14 -2.31 0.96
N ALA A 171 -25.59 -1.16 1.39
CA ALA A 171 -26.28 0.13 1.40
C ALA A 171 -26.05 0.95 0.11
N CYS A 172 -25.28 0.44 -0.86
CA CYS A 172 -24.95 1.22 -2.06
C CYS A 172 -26.15 1.34 -3.01
N SER A 173 -26.54 2.57 -3.32
CA SER A 173 -27.41 2.91 -4.45
C SER A 173 -26.62 2.96 -5.77
N CYS A 174 -25.80 1.94 -6.03
CA CYS A 174 -24.90 1.85 -7.17
C CYS A 174 -25.71 1.66 -8.48
N GLU A 175 -26.05 2.74 -9.19
CA GLU A 175 -26.84 2.69 -10.44
C GLU A 175 -26.22 1.78 -11.50
N GLU A 176 -24.89 1.68 -11.54
CA GLU A 176 -24.17 0.85 -12.49
C GLU A 176 -24.35 -0.65 -12.24
N LEU A 177 -24.65 -1.04 -11.00
CA LEU A 177 -24.93 -2.41 -10.56
C LEU A 177 -26.43 -2.70 -10.43
N ALA A 178 -27.27 -1.67 -10.45
CA ALA A 178 -28.72 -1.75 -10.18
C ALA A 178 -29.54 -2.54 -11.22
N GLU A 179 -29.03 -2.70 -12.46
CA GLU A 179 -29.70 -3.54 -13.48
C GLU A 179 -29.62 -5.05 -13.18
N GLY A 180 -28.75 -5.45 -12.23
CA GLY A 180 -28.70 -6.82 -11.75
C GLY A 180 -27.88 -7.77 -12.64
N PRO A 181 -28.08 -9.10 -12.47
CA PRO A 181 -27.41 -10.13 -13.26
C PRO A 181 -27.57 -9.95 -14.78
N GLY A 182 -26.54 -10.28 -15.55
CA GLY A 182 -26.48 -10.08 -17.01
C GLY A 182 -25.92 -8.73 -17.44
N THR A 183 -25.77 -7.78 -16.51
CA THR A 183 -25.15 -6.48 -16.79
C THR A 183 -23.67 -6.63 -17.10
N VAL A 184 -23.21 -6.03 -18.20
CA VAL A 184 -21.79 -5.99 -18.57
C VAL A 184 -21.17 -4.71 -18.01
N VAL A 185 -20.07 -4.84 -17.27
CA VAL A 185 -19.37 -3.72 -16.64
C VAL A 185 -17.88 -3.77 -16.92
N LEU A 186 -17.26 -2.59 -16.91
CA LEU A 186 -15.82 -2.42 -16.68
C LEU A 186 -15.62 -2.09 -15.20
N ALA A 187 -14.90 -2.95 -14.49
CA ALA A 187 -14.63 -2.83 -13.08
C ALA A 187 -13.14 -2.60 -12.86
N MET A 188 -12.82 -1.70 -11.95
CA MET A 188 -11.48 -1.50 -11.42
C MET A 188 -11.50 -1.64 -9.90
N GLY A 189 -10.40 -2.16 -9.37
CA GLY A 189 -10.27 -2.40 -7.95
C GLY A 189 -8.82 -2.58 -7.54
N HIS A 190 -8.65 -2.96 -6.29
CA HIS A 190 -7.35 -3.21 -5.70
C HIS A 190 -7.44 -4.30 -4.64
N ARG A 191 -6.29 -4.81 -4.20
CA ARG A 191 -6.25 -5.81 -3.12
C ARG A 191 -6.28 -5.13 -1.77
N LEU A 192 -7.20 -5.56 -0.90
CA LEU A 192 -7.27 -5.13 0.49
C LEU A 192 -7.58 -6.35 1.36
N SER A 193 -6.75 -6.62 2.37
CA SER A 193 -6.95 -7.74 3.31
C SER A 193 -7.26 -9.08 2.63
N ASN A 194 -6.53 -9.40 1.56
CA ASN A 194 -6.70 -10.59 0.72
C ASN A 194 -8.05 -10.69 -0.04
N ARG A 195 -8.76 -9.58 -0.20
CA ARG A 195 -9.96 -9.46 -1.04
C ARG A 195 -9.70 -8.52 -2.21
N LEU A 196 -10.33 -8.81 -3.34
CA LEU A 196 -10.41 -7.88 -4.48
C LEU A 196 -11.54 -6.89 -4.22
N VAL A 197 -11.18 -5.67 -3.84
CA VAL A 197 -12.11 -4.58 -3.52
C VAL A 197 -12.31 -3.70 -4.75
N LEU A 198 -13.56 -3.55 -5.17
CA LEU A 198 -13.97 -2.64 -6.23
C LEU A 198 -13.87 -1.21 -5.73
N SER A 199 -13.20 -0.36 -6.51
CA SER A 199 -13.13 1.08 -6.27
C SER A 199 -13.81 1.89 -7.36
N TRP A 200 -14.08 1.28 -8.51
CA TRP A 200 -14.77 1.93 -9.63
C TRP A 200 -15.46 0.90 -10.50
N VAL A 201 -16.71 1.18 -10.88
CA VAL A 201 -17.48 0.33 -11.80
C VAL A 201 -18.20 1.22 -12.79
N ARG A 202 -18.20 0.84 -14.06
CA ARG A 202 -18.99 1.53 -15.09
C ARG A 202 -19.65 0.54 -16.03
N ARG A 203 -20.91 0.80 -16.37
CA ARG A 203 -21.66 -0.01 -17.33
C ARG A 203 -21.00 0.03 -18.71
N TRP A 204 -20.93 -1.12 -19.38
CA TRP A 204 -20.39 -1.23 -20.72
C TRP A 204 -21.51 -1.10 -21.76
N LYS A 205 -21.70 0.09 -22.32
CA LYS A 205 -22.70 0.31 -23.38
C LYS A 205 -22.15 0.02 -24.77
N HIS A 206 -22.95 -0.62 -25.62
CA HIS A 206 -22.56 -0.89 -27.00
C HIS A 206 -22.40 0.43 -27.78
N GLY A 207 -21.20 0.72 -28.26
CA GLY A 207 -20.90 1.95 -29.02
C GLY A 207 -20.09 3.02 -28.27
N GLU A 208 -19.82 2.83 -26.97
CA GLU A 208 -19.09 3.81 -26.14
C GLU A 208 -17.58 3.82 -26.48
N LYS A 209 -17.20 4.65 -27.46
CA LYS A 209 -15.84 4.73 -28.00
C LYS A 209 -14.80 5.13 -26.95
N GLU A 210 -15.17 6.01 -26.02
CA GLU A 210 -14.28 6.47 -24.95
C GLU A 210 -13.93 5.37 -23.97
N LEU A 211 -14.93 4.60 -23.50
CA LEU A 211 -14.71 3.47 -22.60
C LEU A 211 -13.85 2.39 -23.26
N LYS A 212 -14.03 2.16 -24.58
CA LYS A 212 -13.14 1.29 -25.38
C LYS A 212 -11.72 1.83 -25.43
N ARG A 213 -11.50 3.13 -25.66
CA ARG A 213 -10.16 3.75 -25.64
C ARG A 213 -9.51 3.65 -24.26
N PHE A 214 -10.25 3.97 -23.21
CA PHE A 214 -9.81 3.86 -21.82
C PHE A 214 -9.37 2.43 -21.50
N SER A 215 -10.18 1.42 -21.83
CA SER A 215 -9.81 0.01 -21.59
C SER A 215 -8.51 -0.41 -22.29
N ARG A 216 -8.23 0.13 -23.50
CA ARG A 216 -6.97 -0.12 -24.20
C ARG A 216 -5.79 0.60 -23.55
N ALA A 217 -6.00 1.82 -23.05
CA ALA A 217 -4.98 2.57 -22.32
C ALA A 217 -4.60 1.83 -21.01
N VAL A 218 -5.60 1.32 -20.28
CA VAL A 218 -5.38 0.53 -19.05
C VAL A 218 -4.49 -0.69 -19.29
N ARG A 219 -4.61 -1.38 -20.44
CA ARG A 219 -3.70 -2.48 -20.82
C ARG A 219 -2.25 -2.05 -21.06
N LYS A 220 -2.04 -0.80 -21.45
CA LYS A 220 -0.73 -0.25 -21.81
C LYS A 220 -0.03 0.44 -20.63
N LEU A 221 -0.74 0.64 -19.51
CA LEU A 221 -0.16 1.18 -18.28
C LEU A 221 0.78 0.12 -17.66
N GLN A 222 2.05 0.18 -18.03
CA GLN A 222 3.14 -0.45 -17.30
C GLN A 222 3.56 0.48 -16.16
N CYS A 223 2.89 0.30 -15.02
CA CYS A 223 3.41 0.62 -13.70
C CYS A 223 3.21 -0.65 -12.88
#